data_AF-A0AAV5ZY77-F1
#
_entry.id   AF-A0AAV5ZY77-F1
#
_cell.length_a   1.000
_cell.length_b   1.000
_cell.length_c   1.000
_cell.angle_alpha   90.00
_cell.angle_beta   90.00
_cell.angle_gamma   90.00
#
_symmetry.space_group_name_H-M   'P 1'
#
loop_
_entity.id
_entity.type
_entity.pdbx_description
1 polymer ?
#
loop_
_entity_poly.entity_id
_entity_poly.type
_entity_poly.pdbx_seq_one_letter_code
_entity_poly.pdbx_strand_id
1 'polypeptide(L)'
;MNRLALITTLALLWLATFPLPAPAQDVTADVKTWAGQSWRLSQPSLEVFYSIVSKSREAGADTGTETGKATNFTSLTLGGLSRESADPSVATLNRFFGKDSPDTIQGHRQAQEITAYRGGVATQIPLGSISSITFKRQPVRDSSLPPYVAATHVRYGADITLADGGRIAADYVNLGSAIIRGASVDGRIDIPWQDIEVLSFTR
;
A
#
# COMPACT_ATOMS: atom_id res chain seq x y z
N MET A 1 -30.60 59.78 -33.80
CA MET A 1 -30.99 58.69 -32.87
C MET A 1 -30.43 57.37 -33.37
N ASN A 2 -29.58 56.80 -32.53
CA ASN A 2 -28.80 55.56 -32.62
C ASN A 2 -29.45 54.37 -33.34
N ARG A 3 -28.72 53.79 -34.30
CA ARG A 3 -28.68 52.35 -34.61
C ARG A 3 -27.28 51.96 -35.09
N LEU A 4 -26.29 52.28 -34.27
CA LEU A 4 -24.95 51.73 -34.39
C LEU A 4 -25.00 50.23 -34.07
N ALA A 5 -24.40 49.46 -34.97
CA ALA A 5 -23.52 48.33 -34.66
C ALA A 5 -24.07 47.27 -33.70
N LEU A 6 -24.65 46.18 -34.24
CA LEU A 6 -24.67 44.92 -33.48
C LEU A 6 -24.91 43.66 -34.34
N ILE A 7 -24.41 43.58 -35.58
CA ILE A 7 -24.48 42.32 -36.35
C ILE A 7 -23.20 42.12 -37.15
N THR A 8 -22.08 42.07 -36.44
CA THR A 8 -20.82 41.56 -36.97
C THR A 8 -20.03 41.01 -35.78
N THR A 9 -19.42 39.85 -35.99
CA THR A 9 -18.44 39.18 -35.11
C THR A 9 -18.96 38.60 -33.77
N LEU A 10 -19.69 37.48 -33.84
CA LEU A 10 -19.76 36.52 -32.73
C LEU A 10 -19.56 35.09 -33.25
N ALA A 11 -18.52 34.89 -34.07
CA ALA A 11 -18.09 33.59 -34.54
C ALA A 11 -16.58 33.61 -34.59
N LEU A 12 -15.93 33.34 -33.46
CA LEU A 12 -14.58 32.79 -33.30
C LEU A 12 -14.11 33.07 -31.87
N LEU A 13 -14.50 32.23 -30.90
CA LEU A 13 -13.63 31.94 -29.74
C LEU A 13 -14.13 30.71 -28.96
N TRP A 14 -14.45 29.62 -29.66
CA TRP A 14 -14.38 28.31 -29.01
C TRP A 14 -12.94 27.81 -29.14
N LEU A 15 -12.06 28.37 -28.31
CA LEU A 15 -10.81 27.70 -28.00
C LEU A 15 -11.20 26.42 -27.27
N ALA A 16 -11.14 25.29 -27.99
CA ALA A 16 -11.13 23.98 -27.39
C ALA A 16 -9.96 23.94 -26.40
N THR A 17 -10.25 24.13 -25.12
CA THR A 17 -9.37 23.70 -24.04
C THR A 17 -9.34 22.19 -24.10
N PHE A 18 -8.46 21.65 -24.94
CA PHE A 18 -7.99 20.29 -24.77
C PHE A 18 -7.35 20.26 -23.38
N PRO A 19 -7.82 19.42 -22.44
CA PRO A 19 -7.03 19.14 -21.26
C PRO A 19 -5.74 18.50 -21.77
N LEU A 20 -4.65 19.27 -21.77
CA LEU A 20 -3.32 18.70 -21.88
C LEU A 20 -3.22 17.62 -20.79
N PRO A 21 -2.73 16.41 -21.11
CA PRO A 21 -2.39 15.48 -20.04
C PRO A 21 -1.44 16.22 -19.12
N ALA A 22 -1.85 16.37 -17.85
CA ALA A 22 -0.99 16.96 -16.84
C ALA A 22 0.37 16.23 -16.94
N PRO A 23 1.51 16.94 -17.09
CA PRO A 23 2.80 16.27 -16.95
C PRO A 23 2.73 15.43 -15.68
N ALA A 24 2.90 14.12 -15.82
CA ALA A 24 3.06 13.23 -14.70
C ALA A 24 4.18 13.87 -13.86
N GLN A 25 3.83 14.43 -12.70
CA GLN A 25 4.82 15.01 -11.81
C GLN A 25 5.86 13.91 -11.60
N ASP A 26 7.11 14.17 -11.95
CA ASP A 26 8.21 13.23 -11.77
C ASP A 26 8.44 13.08 -10.27
N VAL A 27 7.59 12.26 -9.64
CA VAL A 27 7.73 11.94 -8.23
C VAL A 27 8.97 11.08 -8.12
N THR A 28 9.89 11.50 -7.26
CA THR A 28 11.03 10.69 -6.83
C THR A 28 10.87 10.35 -5.36
N ALA A 29 11.34 9.18 -4.95
CA ALA A 29 11.38 8.79 -3.54
C ALA A 29 12.80 8.47 -3.10
N ASP A 30 13.25 9.13 -2.03
CA ASP A 30 14.46 8.76 -1.32
C ASP A 30 14.08 7.78 -0.20
N VAL A 31 14.69 6.60 -0.23
CA VAL A 31 14.42 5.51 0.73
C VAL A 31 15.70 5.20 1.48
N LYS A 32 15.65 5.20 2.80
CA LYS A 32 16.72 4.74 3.69
C LYS A 32 16.24 3.54 4.49
N THR A 33 17.03 2.47 4.54
CA THR A 33 16.71 1.27 5.32
C THR A 33 17.40 1.25 6.68
N TRP A 34 16.87 0.43 7.58
CA TRP A 34 17.50 0.15 8.87
C TRP A 34 18.87 -0.51 8.74
N ALA A 35 19.18 -1.14 7.60
CA ALA A 35 20.49 -1.69 7.30
C ALA A 35 21.50 -0.63 6.80
N GLY A 36 21.09 0.64 6.71
CA GLY A 36 21.94 1.75 6.27
C GLY A 36 22.02 1.91 4.74
N GLN A 37 21.27 1.11 3.96
CA GLN A 37 21.22 1.27 2.51
C GLN A 37 20.32 2.46 2.15
N SER A 38 20.62 3.12 1.03
CA SER A 38 19.83 4.24 0.55
C SER A 38 19.67 4.18 -0.97
N TRP A 39 18.46 4.49 -1.44
CA TRP A 39 18.15 4.54 -2.87
C TRP A 39 17.31 5.76 -3.20
N ARG A 40 17.53 6.28 -4.41
CA ARG A 40 16.64 7.25 -5.03
C ARG A 40 15.87 6.56 -6.13
N LEU A 41 14.55 6.52 -5.97
CA LEU A 41 13.63 5.83 -6.86
C LEU A 41 12.91 6.84 -7.74
N SER A 42 12.87 6.59 -9.05
CA SER A 42 11.93 7.27 -9.96
C SER A 42 10.62 6.48 -10.04
N GLN A 43 9.51 7.20 -10.25
CA GLN A 43 8.15 6.64 -10.34
C GLN A 43 7.83 5.70 -9.16
N PRO A 44 8.00 6.15 -7.90
CA PRO A 44 7.79 5.31 -6.75
C PRO A 44 6.30 4.96 -6.59
N SER A 45 6.04 3.71 -6.25
CA SER A 45 4.71 3.18 -5.97
C SER A 45 4.75 2.33 -4.71
N LEU A 46 3.71 2.44 -3.88
CA LEU A 46 3.48 1.50 -2.78
C LEU A 46 2.55 0.41 -3.31
N GLU A 47 3.06 -0.80 -3.47
CA GLU A 47 2.30 -1.95 -3.95
C GLU A 47 1.95 -2.90 -2.83
N VAL A 48 0.74 -3.46 -2.85
CA VAL A 48 0.26 -4.45 -1.90
C VAL A 48 -0.06 -5.75 -2.65
N PHE A 49 0.57 -6.84 -2.22
CA PHE A 49 0.35 -8.19 -2.77
C PHE A 49 -0.55 -8.99 -1.84
N TYR A 50 -1.60 -9.61 -2.37
CA TYR A 50 -2.52 -10.40 -1.58
C TYR A 50 -2.90 -11.67 -2.33
N SER A 51 -3.24 -12.71 -1.57
CA SER A 51 -3.68 -14.00 -2.10
C SER A 51 -5.12 -14.24 -1.65
N ILE A 52 -6.01 -14.48 -2.61
CA ILE A 52 -7.40 -14.86 -2.38
C ILE A 52 -7.49 -16.37 -2.50
N VAL A 53 -7.94 -17.03 -1.45
CA VAL A 53 -8.31 -18.45 -1.47
C VAL A 53 -9.72 -18.56 -2.04
N SER A 54 -9.89 -19.15 -3.21
CA SER A 54 -11.24 -19.41 -3.75
C SER A 54 -11.83 -20.67 -3.12
N LYS A 55 -13.15 -20.68 -2.89
CA LYS A 55 -13.82 -21.91 -2.47
C LYS A 55 -13.68 -22.92 -3.60
N SER A 56 -13.17 -24.11 -3.27
CA SER A 56 -13.21 -25.27 -4.15
C SER A 56 -14.63 -25.42 -4.68
N ARG A 57 -14.75 -25.42 -6.01
CA ARG A 57 -16.01 -25.69 -6.69
C ARG A 57 -16.42 -27.12 -6.33
N GLU A 58 -17.36 -27.27 -5.41
CA GLU A 58 -18.05 -28.53 -5.17
C GLU A 58 -18.68 -28.98 -6.49
N ALA A 59 -18.09 -30.02 -7.07
CA ALA A 59 -18.68 -30.73 -8.19
C ALA A 59 -19.87 -31.53 -7.65
N GLY A 60 -21.07 -30.97 -7.75
CA GLY A 60 -22.31 -31.71 -7.49
C GLY A 60 -23.49 -30.78 -7.24
N ALA A 61 -24.42 -30.75 -8.18
CA ALA A 61 -25.73 -30.13 -8.05
C ALA A 61 -26.46 -30.63 -6.78
N ASP A 62 -27.10 -29.75 -6.02
CA ASP A 62 -28.56 -29.56 -6.09
C ASP A 62 -29.03 -28.44 -5.12
N THR A 63 -30.15 -27.82 -5.50
CA THR A 63 -31.14 -27.07 -4.69
C THR A 63 -30.78 -26.49 -3.30
N GLY A 64 -30.98 -25.17 -3.12
CA GLY A 64 -31.20 -24.62 -1.77
C GLY A 64 -30.96 -23.12 -1.62
N THR A 65 -32.05 -22.35 -1.63
CA THR A 65 -32.10 -20.92 -1.26
C THR A 65 -31.68 -20.72 0.19
N GLU A 66 -30.56 -20.05 0.48
CA GLU A 66 -30.38 -19.36 1.78
C GLU A 66 -29.59 -18.05 1.67
N THR A 67 -30.32 -16.98 1.96
CA THR A 67 -29.85 -15.62 2.22
C THR A 67 -29.05 -15.61 3.53
N GLY A 68 -27.71 -15.64 3.44
CA GLY A 68 -26.83 -15.63 4.62
C GLY A 68 -25.73 -14.58 4.51
N LYS A 69 -25.84 -13.54 5.36
CA LYS A 69 -24.89 -12.43 5.57
C LYS A 69 -23.41 -12.81 5.35
N ALA A 70 -22.80 -12.14 4.37
CA ALA A 70 -21.34 -12.01 4.30
C ALA A 70 -20.86 -11.17 5.48
N THR A 71 -20.27 -11.82 6.49
CA THR A 71 -19.56 -11.13 7.56
C THR A 71 -18.22 -11.82 7.79
N ASN A 72 -17.16 -11.06 7.53
CA ASN A 72 -15.83 -11.17 8.13
C ASN A 72 -14.98 -12.39 7.77
N PHE A 73 -14.11 -12.22 6.76
CA PHE A 73 -12.80 -12.88 6.80
C PHE A 73 -11.73 -11.81 7.03
N THR A 74 -11.46 -11.63 8.32
CA THR A 74 -10.28 -10.97 8.85
C THR A 74 -9.04 -11.53 8.17
N SER A 75 -8.16 -10.64 7.72
CA SER A 75 -6.88 -10.97 7.12
C SER A 75 -6.20 -12.12 7.86
N LEU A 76 -5.79 -13.15 7.11
CA LEU A 76 -4.87 -14.17 7.58
C LEU A 76 -3.50 -13.54 7.82
N THR A 77 -3.40 -12.82 8.93
CA THR A 77 -2.17 -12.36 9.53
C THR A 77 -2.17 -12.95 10.92
N LEU A 78 -1.25 -13.90 11.17
CA LEU A 78 -0.47 -14.11 12.39
C LEU A 78 -0.31 -15.59 12.73
N GLY A 79 0.95 -16.05 12.72
CA GLY A 79 1.38 -17.24 13.45
C GLY A 79 2.15 -18.26 12.63
N GLY A 80 3.44 -18.00 12.35
CA GLY A 80 4.40 -19.11 12.17
C GLY A 80 5.12 -19.23 10.83
N LEU A 81 5.57 -18.13 10.21
CA LEU A 81 6.59 -18.22 9.17
C LEU A 81 7.90 -17.64 9.68
N SER A 82 8.85 -18.55 9.88
CA SER A 82 10.24 -18.27 10.14
C SER A 82 10.81 -17.27 9.14
N ARG A 83 11.73 -16.48 9.65
CA ARG A 83 12.39 -15.33 9.06
C ARG A 83 13.27 -15.73 7.87
N GLU A 84 12.64 -15.97 6.74
CA GLU A 84 13.26 -15.96 5.42
C GLU A 84 12.13 -15.58 4.48
N SER A 85 12.13 -14.32 4.05
CA SER A 85 11.20 -13.75 3.06
C SER A 85 9.87 -14.48 3.00
N ALA A 86 8.91 -14.11 3.86
CA ALA A 86 7.54 -14.57 3.73
C ALA A 86 6.99 -13.99 2.42
N ASP A 87 7.42 -14.60 1.32
CA ASP A 87 6.86 -14.45 0.01
C ASP A 87 5.38 -14.81 0.19
N PRO A 88 4.45 -13.90 -0.09
CA PRO A 88 3.01 -14.19 -0.06
C PRO A 88 2.62 -15.17 -1.19
N SER A 89 3.59 -15.97 -1.67
CA SER A 89 3.44 -16.91 -2.74
C SER A 89 2.55 -18.08 -2.35
N VAL A 90 1.75 -18.47 -3.33
CA VAL A 90 0.89 -19.66 -3.37
C VAL A 90 1.63 -20.92 -2.89
N ALA A 91 2.96 -20.98 -3.06
CA ALA A 91 3.80 -22.07 -2.57
C ALA A 91 3.71 -22.29 -1.05
N THR A 92 3.59 -21.21 -0.26
CA THR A 92 3.46 -21.30 1.20
C THR A 92 2.07 -21.76 1.62
N LEU A 93 1.03 -21.28 0.93
CA LEU A 93 -0.37 -21.68 1.17
C LEU A 93 -0.62 -23.14 0.74
N ASN A 94 -0.08 -23.57 -0.39
CA ASN A 94 -0.22 -24.96 -0.87
C ASN A 94 0.43 -25.99 0.08
N ARG A 95 1.45 -25.61 0.85
CA ARG A 95 2.00 -26.48 1.91
C ARG A 95 1.02 -26.70 3.07
N PHE A 96 0.14 -25.74 3.35
CA PHE A 96 -0.85 -25.86 4.42
C PHE A 96 -2.05 -26.72 4.02
N PHE A 97 -2.45 -26.70 2.75
CA PHE A 97 -3.67 -27.39 2.29
C PHE A 97 -3.40 -28.74 1.59
N GLY A 98 -2.13 -29.10 1.33
CA GLY A 98 -1.78 -30.40 0.76
C GLY A 98 -2.30 -30.59 -0.67
N LYS A 99 -2.68 -31.82 -1.04
CA LYS A 99 -3.18 -32.15 -2.40
C LYS A 99 -4.54 -31.51 -2.72
N ASP A 100 -5.30 -31.12 -1.71
CA ASP A 100 -6.60 -30.43 -1.83
C ASP A 100 -6.43 -28.92 -1.64
N SER A 101 -5.37 -28.36 -2.21
CA SER A 101 -5.10 -26.93 -2.09
C SER A 101 -6.19 -26.13 -2.82
N PRO A 102 -6.93 -25.26 -2.12
CA PRO A 102 -7.90 -24.39 -2.77
C PRO A 102 -7.18 -23.49 -3.76
N ASP A 103 -7.79 -23.30 -4.93
CA ASP A 103 -7.25 -22.45 -5.98
C ASP A 103 -7.00 -21.05 -5.40
N THR A 104 -5.74 -20.66 -5.35
CA THR A 104 -5.31 -19.37 -4.81
C THR A 104 -5.01 -18.42 -5.94
N ILE A 105 -5.74 -17.32 -5.98
CA ILE A 105 -5.54 -16.26 -6.96
C ILE A 105 -4.71 -15.18 -6.29
N GLN A 106 -3.57 -14.85 -6.89
CA GLN A 106 -2.76 -13.72 -6.45
C GLN A 106 -3.25 -12.43 -7.12
N GLY A 107 -3.39 -11.39 -6.31
CA GLY A 107 -3.68 -10.04 -6.75
C GLY A 107 -2.57 -9.10 -6.31
N HIS A 108 -2.41 -8.02 -7.08
CA HIS A 108 -1.58 -6.88 -6.71
C HIS A 108 -2.37 -5.60 -6.91
N ARG A 109 -2.10 -4.59 -6.08
CA ARG A 109 -2.68 -3.25 -6.25
C ARG A 109 -1.70 -2.19 -5.79
N GLN A 110 -1.75 -1.03 -6.43
CA GLN A 110 -1.09 0.15 -5.91
C GLN A 110 -1.96 0.78 -4.81
N ALA A 111 -1.38 0.98 -3.63
CA ALA A 111 -2.03 1.67 -2.53
C ALA A 111 -2.08 3.18 -2.82
N GLN A 112 -3.26 3.76 -2.66
CA GLN A 112 -3.50 5.21 -2.79
C GLN A 112 -3.51 5.91 -1.43
N GLU A 113 -3.68 5.15 -0.34
CA GLU A 113 -3.75 5.62 1.04
C GLU A 113 -3.01 4.67 1.98
N ILE A 114 -2.56 5.21 3.11
CA ILE A 114 -2.09 4.43 4.27
C ILE A 114 -3.00 4.69 5.46
N THR A 115 -3.12 3.69 6.35
CA THR A 115 -3.83 3.86 7.62
C THR A 115 -2.82 4.01 8.76
N ALA A 116 -2.88 5.13 9.45
CA ALA A 116 -2.09 5.42 10.64
C ALA A 116 -2.98 5.39 11.89
N TYR A 117 -2.48 4.82 12.98
CA TYR A 117 -3.23 4.73 14.24
C TYR A 117 -2.55 5.56 15.33
N ARG A 118 -3.33 6.40 16.02
CA ARG A 118 -2.90 7.13 17.23
C ARG A 118 -3.96 7.02 18.31
N GLY A 119 -3.59 6.57 19.50
CA GLY A 119 -4.53 6.42 20.62
C GLY A 119 -5.77 5.58 20.29
N GLY A 120 -5.64 4.59 19.40
CA GLY A 120 -6.75 3.75 18.92
C GLY A 120 -7.61 4.35 17.81
N VAL A 121 -7.38 5.60 17.42
CA VAL A 121 -8.06 6.25 16.29
C VAL A 121 -7.30 5.96 15.00
N ALA A 122 -8.03 5.47 13.99
CA ALA A 122 -7.51 5.23 12.65
C ALA A 122 -7.67 6.47 11.77
N THR A 123 -6.60 6.88 11.10
CA THR A 123 -6.58 7.99 10.14
C THR A 123 -6.11 7.48 8.80
N GLN A 124 -6.93 7.64 7.76
CA GLN A 124 -6.55 7.40 6.38
C GLN A 124 -5.80 8.62 5.83
N ILE A 125 -4.62 8.39 5.27
CA ILE A 125 -3.74 9.42 4.73
C ILE A 125 -3.47 9.10 3.26
N PRO A 126 -3.89 9.95 2.31
CA PRO A 126 -3.58 9.74 0.90
C PRO A 126 -2.07 9.76 0.68
N LEU A 127 -1.49 8.78 -0.03
CA LEU A 127 -0.06 8.77 -0.37
C LEU A 127 0.32 10.05 -1.13
N GLY A 128 -0.58 10.51 -2.01
CA GLY A 128 -0.45 11.77 -2.75
C GLY A 128 -0.38 13.02 -1.86
N SER A 129 -0.62 12.92 -0.56
CA SER A 129 -0.48 14.04 0.39
C SER A 129 0.78 13.96 1.25
N ILE A 130 1.52 12.85 1.22
CA ILE A 130 2.68 12.61 2.08
C ILE A 130 3.94 13.19 1.43
N SER A 131 4.70 13.95 2.22
CA SER A 131 6.06 14.40 1.86
C SER A 131 7.13 13.48 2.45
N SER A 132 6.97 13.01 3.68
CA SER A 132 7.88 12.03 4.26
C SER A 132 7.24 11.14 5.33
N ILE A 133 7.81 9.97 5.53
CA ILE A 133 7.48 9.02 6.59
C ILE A 133 8.79 8.61 7.26
N THR A 134 8.88 8.79 8.57
CA THR A 134 9.95 8.26 9.40
C THR A 134 9.38 7.16 10.28
N PHE A 135 9.75 5.92 10.01
CA PHE A 135 9.29 4.77 10.77
C PHE A 135 10.04 4.65 12.11
N LYS A 136 9.35 4.10 13.11
CA LYS A 136 9.89 3.80 14.44
C LYS A 136 9.69 2.31 14.70
N ARG A 137 10.73 1.63 15.23
CA ARG A 137 10.65 0.24 15.67
C ARG A 137 10.80 0.18 17.19
N GLN A 138 9.83 -0.44 17.87
CA GLN A 138 9.85 -0.64 19.31
C GLN A 138 9.80 -2.13 19.63
N PRO A 139 10.83 -2.71 20.29
CA PRO A 139 10.78 -4.09 20.74
C PRO A 139 9.57 -4.35 21.64
N VAL A 140 8.84 -5.43 21.38
CA VAL A 140 7.72 -5.86 22.23
C VAL A 140 8.32 -6.61 23.42
N ARG A 141 8.24 -6.00 24.61
CA ARG A 141 8.87 -6.55 25.83
C ARG A 141 8.12 -7.77 26.39
N ASP A 142 6.80 -7.81 26.23
CA ASP A 142 5.93 -8.87 26.77
C ASP A 142 5.36 -9.74 25.64
N SER A 143 6.25 -10.32 24.82
CA SER A 143 5.85 -11.17 23.71
C SER A 143 5.50 -12.58 24.21
N SER A 144 4.26 -13.04 23.98
CA SER A 144 3.84 -14.43 24.22
C SER A 144 4.38 -15.43 23.18
N LEU A 145 5.15 -14.93 22.20
CA LEU A 145 5.75 -15.75 21.15
C LEU A 145 6.95 -16.54 21.69
N PRO A 146 7.28 -17.69 21.08
CA PRO A 146 8.48 -18.44 21.44
C PRO A 146 9.76 -17.57 21.39
N PRO A 147 10.77 -17.83 22.25
CA PRO A 147 11.94 -16.96 22.41
C PRO A 147 12.70 -16.64 21.12
N TYR A 148 12.76 -17.60 20.20
CA TYR A 148 13.42 -17.46 18.90
C TYR A 148 12.70 -16.49 17.94
N VAL A 149 11.43 -16.17 18.19
CA VAL A 149 10.66 -15.15 17.45
C VAL A 149 10.54 -13.86 18.25
N ALA A 150 10.37 -13.98 19.58
CA ALA A 150 10.15 -12.85 20.49
C ALA A 150 11.25 -11.78 20.40
N ALA A 151 12.51 -12.19 20.24
CA ALA A 151 13.65 -11.27 20.08
C ALA A 151 13.57 -10.35 18.84
N THR A 152 12.71 -10.70 17.88
CA THR A 152 12.54 -9.98 16.61
C THR A 152 11.18 -9.30 16.51
N HIS A 153 10.33 -9.47 17.53
CA HIS A 153 8.99 -8.92 17.57
C HIS A 153 9.07 -7.43 17.90
N VAL A 154 8.78 -6.60 16.90
CA VAL A 154 8.76 -5.15 17.04
C VAL A 154 7.40 -4.60 16.64
N ARG A 155 6.97 -3.56 17.34
CA ARG A 155 5.84 -2.71 16.95
C ARG A 155 6.38 -1.57 16.08
N TYR A 156 5.68 -1.29 15.00
CA TYR A 156 5.99 -0.20 14.09
C TYR A 156 5.11 1.01 14.38
N GLY A 157 5.72 2.17 14.60
CA GLY A 157 5.06 3.48 14.57
C GLY A 157 5.65 4.32 13.43
N ALA A 158 5.15 5.55 13.24
CA ALA A 158 5.71 6.46 12.25
C ALA A 158 5.46 7.93 12.60
N ASP A 159 6.35 8.81 12.17
CA ASP A 159 6.07 10.24 12.04
C ASP A 159 5.89 10.56 10.56
N ILE A 160 4.71 11.04 10.19
CA ILE A 160 4.33 11.34 8.81
C ILE A 160 4.28 12.85 8.66
N THR A 161 5.00 13.38 7.68
CA THR A 161 4.90 14.78 7.26
C THR A 161 4.11 14.84 5.96
N LEU A 162 3.15 15.75 5.91
CA LEU A 162 2.32 16.00 4.73
C LEU A 162 2.97 17.07 3.84
N ALA A 163 2.52 17.16 2.60
CA ALA A 163 3.00 18.14 1.62
C ALA A 163 2.66 19.59 1.99
N ASP A 164 1.61 19.79 2.80
CA ASP A 164 1.22 21.09 3.37
C ASP A 164 2.03 21.46 4.63
N GLY A 165 2.98 20.62 5.05
CA GLY A 165 3.76 20.78 6.27
C GLY A 165 3.11 20.23 7.55
N GLY A 166 1.87 19.73 7.45
CA GLY A 166 1.17 19.06 8.55
C GLY A 166 1.93 17.82 9.03
N ARG A 167 1.77 17.48 10.32
CA ARG A 167 2.47 16.35 10.95
C ARG A 167 1.53 15.41 11.67
N ILE A 168 1.68 14.12 11.39
CA ILE A 168 0.93 13.03 12.00
C ILE A 168 1.93 12.00 12.56
N ALA A 169 2.21 12.07 13.85
CA ALA A 169 2.76 10.94 14.61
C ALA A 169 1.72 9.80 14.73
N ALA A 170 2.14 8.57 14.59
CA ALA A 170 1.33 7.37 14.67
C ALA A 170 2.01 6.39 15.65
N ASP A 171 1.24 5.94 16.63
CA ASP A 171 1.69 4.94 17.61
C ASP A 171 1.77 3.55 16.97
N TYR A 172 0.99 3.34 15.92
CA TYR A 172 0.98 2.09 15.16
C TYR A 172 0.74 2.33 13.67
N VAL A 173 1.54 1.67 12.85
CA VAL A 173 1.37 1.57 11.40
C VAL A 173 1.57 0.11 10.99
N ASN A 174 0.67 -0.39 10.14
CA ASN A 174 0.80 -1.70 9.52
C ASN A 174 0.40 -1.59 8.06
N LEU A 175 1.36 -1.77 7.18
CA LEU A 175 1.14 -1.75 5.73
C LEU A 175 1.03 -3.16 5.14
N GLY A 176 0.86 -4.18 5.99
CA GLY A 176 0.69 -5.58 5.58
C GLY A 176 1.88 -6.07 4.77
N SER A 177 1.60 -6.59 3.58
CA SER A 177 2.55 -7.07 2.58
C SER A 177 3.06 -5.97 1.65
N ALA A 178 2.94 -4.70 2.04
CA ALA A 178 3.31 -3.61 1.14
C ALA A 178 4.81 -3.57 0.82
N ILE A 179 5.13 -3.18 -0.39
CA ILE A 179 6.49 -2.90 -0.82
C ILE A 179 6.53 -1.53 -1.49
N ILE A 180 7.63 -0.80 -1.28
CA ILE A 180 7.95 0.36 -2.09
C ILE A 180 8.68 -0.16 -3.33
N ARG A 181 8.13 0.14 -4.50
CA ARG A 181 8.71 -0.20 -5.79
C ARG A 181 9.01 1.06 -6.59
N GLY A 182 10.14 1.07 -7.27
CA GLY A 182 10.48 2.11 -8.24
C GLY A 182 11.68 1.71 -9.10
N ALA A 183 12.07 2.60 -10.00
CA ALA A 183 13.26 2.40 -10.82
C ALA A 183 14.46 3.17 -10.23
N SER A 184 15.62 2.55 -10.28
CA SER A 184 16.93 3.13 -9.98
C SER A 184 17.84 2.99 -11.20
N VAL A 185 19.05 3.56 -11.13
CA VAL A 185 20.08 3.43 -12.16
C VAL A 185 20.45 1.97 -12.46
N ASP A 186 20.37 1.10 -11.46
CA ASP A 186 20.69 -0.33 -11.55
C ASP A 186 19.49 -1.21 -11.97
N GLY A 187 18.34 -0.58 -12.25
CA GLY A 187 17.10 -1.26 -12.61
C GLY A 187 16.01 -1.15 -11.55
N ARG A 188 15.06 -2.09 -11.56
CA ARG A 188 13.92 -2.06 -10.65
C ARG A 188 14.32 -2.46 -9.24
N ILE A 189 13.84 -1.69 -8.26
CA ILE A 189 14.08 -1.93 -6.84
C ILE A 189 12.73 -2.15 -6.14
N ASP A 190 12.66 -3.21 -5.34
CA ASP A 190 11.51 -3.59 -4.52
C ASP A 190 11.98 -3.65 -3.05
N ILE A 191 11.43 -2.80 -2.18
CA ILE A 191 11.84 -2.67 -0.76
C ILE A 191 10.64 -2.96 0.14
N PRO A 192 10.68 -4.01 0.99
CA PRO A 192 9.64 -4.26 1.98
C PRO A 192 9.49 -3.07 2.92
N TRP A 193 8.25 -2.64 3.19
CA TRP A 193 8.03 -1.45 4.02
C TRP A 193 8.64 -1.59 5.42
N GLN A 194 8.69 -2.82 5.94
CA GLN A 194 9.24 -3.11 7.26
C GLN A 194 10.71 -2.69 7.33
N ASP A 195 11.46 -2.81 6.25
CA ASP A 195 12.89 -2.54 6.16
C ASP A 195 13.23 -1.06 5.98
N ILE A 196 12.22 -0.22 5.77
CA ILE A 196 12.38 1.21 5.57
C ILE A 196 12.42 1.92 6.93
N GLU A 197 13.46 2.74 7.12
CA GLU A 197 13.59 3.69 8.24
C GLU A 197 12.99 5.04 7.85
N VAL A 198 13.35 5.55 6.67
CA VAL A 198 12.88 6.84 6.17
C VAL A 198 12.46 6.70 4.71
N LEU A 199 11.31 7.29 4.37
CA LEU A 199 10.78 7.41 3.02
C LEU A 199 10.42 8.88 2.78
N SER A 200 11.03 9.52 1.79
CA SER A 200 10.77 10.92 1.45
C SER A 200 10.37 11.03 -0.01
N PHE A 201 9.28 11.72 -0.30
CA PHE A 201 8.79 11.98 -1.65
C PHE A 201 9.14 13.40 -2.08
N THR A 202 9.75 13.54 -3.25
CA THR A 202 10.01 14.82 -3.90
C THR A 202 9.14 14.92 -5.15
N ARG A 203 8.43 16.04 -5.32
CA ARG A 203 7.49 16.30 -6.42
C ARG A 203 7.73 17.66 -7.03
#